data_AF-A0A355G0D6-F1
#
_entry.id   AF-A0A355G0D6-F1
#
_cell.length_a   1.000
_cell.length_b   1.000
_cell.length_c   1.000
_cell.angle_alpha   90.00
_cell.angle_beta   90.00
_cell.angle_gamma   90.00
#
_symmetry.space_group_name_H-M   'P 1'
#
loop_
_entity.id
_entity.type
_entity.pdbx_description
1 polymer ?
#
loop_
_entity_poly.entity_id
_entity_poly.type
_entity_poly.pdbx_seq_one_letter_code
_entity_poly.pdbx_strand_id
1 'polypeptide(L)'
;MKKERPKYYEIVEKFDRNEISSFSLNLSSGALVYYEKGEKSTPHKYTVPNVELFVNDIHDTVTEYNLAHSDEPIKYDYEKGTESSWLINVLPTLILMVVLGVLMFVMVRRMSASISGETNKTLSFGKARIKNAKDEKRKTTFENVAGADEEKEELAEIVEFLRNPAKFNELGARIPKGVLLVGPPGTGKTLLARAVAGEADVPFFSISGSDFVEMYVGVGASRVRDLFDQAKRNAPAIIFIDE
;
A
#
# COMPACT_ATOMS: atom_id res chain seq x y z
N MET A 1 54.96 4.69 -13.97
CA MET A 1 54.58 4.18 -15.32
C MET A 1 53.61 3.03 -15.12
N LYS A 2 52.34 3.17 -15.50
CA LYS A 2 51.40 2.04 -15.51
C LYS A 2 51.78 1.14 -16.69
N LYS A 3 52.19 -0.11 -16.47
CA LYS A 3 52.28 -1.10 -17.56
C LYS A 3 50.89 -1.17 -18.19
N GLU A 4 50.77 -0.77 -19.46
CA GLU A 4 49.54 -0.93 -20.21
C GLU A 4 49.19 -2.42 -20.27
N ARG A 5 47.90 -2.74 -20.09
CA ARG A 5 47.44 -4.12 -20.18
C ARG A 5 47.53 -4.52 -21.66
N PRO A 6 48.11 -5.68 -21.99
CA PRO A 6 48.23 -6.13 -23.36
C PRO A 6 46.84 -6.23 -24.01
N LYS A 7 46.73 -5.88 -25.28
CA LYS A 7 45.49 -6.00 -26.05
C LYS A 7 45.32 -7.44 -26.53
N TYR A 8 44.08 -7.82 -26.84
CA TYR A 8 43.74 -9.19 -27.25
C TYR A 8 44.58 -9.68 -28.44
N TYR A 9 44.71 -8.86 -29.49
CA TYR A 9 45.49 -9.24 -30.67
C TYR A 9 46.98 -9.45 -30.35
N GLU A 10 47.55 -8.72 -29.38
CA GLU A 10 48.96 -8.84 -28.99
C GLU A 10 49.20 -10.18 -28.29
N ILE A 11 48.19 -10.71 -27.61
CA ILE A 11 48.24 -12.03 -27.02
C ILE A 11 48.15 -13.10 -28.11
N VAL A 12 47.18 -13.00 -29.04
CA VAL A 12 47.05 -13.95 -30.16
C VAL A 12 48.31 -13.97 -31.02
N GLU A 13 48.87 -12.81 -31.35
CA GLU A 13 50.08 -12.69 -32.17
C GLU A 13 51.29 -13.40 -31.52
N LYS A 14 51.38 -13.46 -30.19
CA LYS A 14 52.42 -14.22 -29.48
C LYS A 14 52.30 -15.73 -29.71
N PHE A 15 51.09 -16.26 -29.87
CA PHE A 15 50.87 -17.64 -30.29
C PHE A 15 51.29 -17.82 -31.74
N ASP A 16 50.89 -16.92 -32.64
CA ASP A 16 51.25 -16.97 -34.07
C ASP A 16 52.76 -16.90 -34.31
N ARG A 17 53.48 -16.11 -33.51
CA ARG A 17 54.95 -16.00 -33.54
C ARG A 17 55.66 -17.16 -32.84
N ASN A 18 54.92 -18.12 -32.27
CA ASN A 18 55.44 -19.25 -31.51
C ASN A 18 56.33 -18.82 -30.34
N GLU A 19 56.01 -17.70 -29.69
CA GLU A 19 56.76 -17.17 -28.53
C GLU A 19 56.37 -17.86 -27.22
N ILE A 20 55.26 -18.64 -27.22
CA ILE A 20 54.72 -19.31 -26.05
C ILE A 20 55.36 -20.69 -25.87
N SER A 21 55.69 -21.03 -24.62
CA SER A 21 56.20 -22.35 -24.21
C SER A 21 55.15 -23.18 -23.48
N SER A 22 54.32 -22.54 -22.66
CA SER A 22 53.17 -23.18 -22.02
C SER A 22 52.08 -22.19 -21.66
N PHE A 23 50.84 -22.68 -21.54
CA PHE A 23 49.73 -21.89 -21.04
C PHE A 23 48.72 -22.71 -20.23
N SER A 24 48.03 -22.07 -19.29
CA SER A 24 46.84 -22.58 -18.62
C SER A 24 45.70 -21.60 -18.85
N LEU A 25 44.54 -22.11 -19.26
CA LEU A 25 43.35 -21.30 -19.50
C LEU A 25 42.18 -21.79 -18.64
N ASN A 26 41.65 -20.89 -17.81
CA ASN A 26 40.45 -21.16 -17.04
C ASN A 26 39.20 -20.93 -17.88
N LEU A 27 38.47 -22.00 -18.16
CA LEU A 27 37.35 -22.00 -19.11
C LEU A 27 36.14 -21.19 -18.64
N SER A 28 36.01 -20.88 -17.35
CA SER A 28 34.87 -20.11 -16.83
C SER A 28 35.19 -18.66 -16.52
N SER A 29 36.41 -18.37 -16.05
CA SER A 29 36.82 -17.00 -15.71
C SER A 29 37.57 -16.28 -16.83
N GLY A 30 38.04 -17.01 -17.85
CA GLY A 30 38.91 -16.47 -18.89
C GLY A 30 40.30 -16.10 -18.40
N ALA A 31 40.72 -16.54 -17.21
CA ALA A 31 42.07 -16.33 -16.74
C ALA A 31 43.06 -17.19 -17.56
N LEU A 32 43.92 -16.52 -18.34
CA LEU A 32 45.02 -17.11 -19.07
C LEU A 32 46.32 -16.84 -18.31
N VAL A 33 47.07 -17.89 -18.04
CA VAL A 33 48.44 -17.83 -17.52
C VAL A 33 49.36 -18.44 -18.56
N TYR A 34 50.35 -17.71 -19.05
CA TYR A 34 51.26 -18.23 -20.09
C TYR A 34 52.73 -17.91 -19.78
N TYR A 35 53.63 -18.71 -20.35
CA TYR A 35 55.08 -18.60 -20.21
C TYR A 35 55.72 -18.45 -21.59
N GLU A 36 56.60 -17.47 -21.75
CA GLU A 36 57.30 -17.21 -23.00
C GLU A 36 58.59 -18.05 -23.11
N LYS A 37 59.02 -18.35 -24.33
CA LYS A 37 60.25 -19.10 -24.60
C LYS A 37 61.46 -18.26 -24.13
N GLY A 38 62.29 -18.85 -23.28
CA GLY A 38 63.43 -18.18 -22.64
C GLY A 38 63.14 -17.68 -21.22
N GLU A 39 61.86 -17.55 -20.85
CA GLU A 39 61.40 -17.01 -19.56
C GLU A 39 60.51 -18.03 -18.81
N LYS A 40 61.00 -19.27 -18.66
CA LYS A 40 60.24 -20.38 -18.05
C LYS A 40 59.81 -20.16 -16.59
N SER A 41 60.27 -19.09 -15.92
CA SER A 41 59.99 -18.80 -14.50
C SER A 41 59.07 -17.58 -14.26
N THR A 42 58.71 -16.81 -15.28
CA THR A 42 57.93 -15.57 -15.17
C THR A 42 56.56 -15.74 -15.83
N PRO A 43 55.50 -16.07 -15.07
CA PRO A 43 54.16 -16.22 -15.62
C PRO A 43 53.55 -14.87 -16.00
N HIS A 44 53.04 -14.78 -17.22
CA HIS A 44 52.22 -13.66 -17.67
C HIS A 44 50.74 -13.98 -17.45
N LYS A 45 49.98 -13.00 -16.96
CA LYS A 45 48.55 -13.16 -16.68
C LYS A 45 47.73 -12.25 -17.59
N TYR A 46 46.74 -12.83 -18.25
CA TYR A 46 45.80 -12.13 -19.09
C TYR A 46 44.37 -12.63 -18.83
N THR A 47 43.36 -11.78 -19.03
CA THR A 47 41.97 -12.21 -18.96
C THR A 47 41.39 -12.15 -20.35
N VAL A 48 41.13 -13.32 -20.94
CA VAL A 48 40.56 -13.40 -22.28
C VAL A 48 39.11 -12.89 -22.26
N PRO A 49 38.71 -12.03 -23.22
CA PRO A 49 37.35 -11.52 -23.28
C PRO A 49 36.30 -12.60 -23.55
N ASN A 50 36.67 -13.60 -24.35
CA ASN A 50 35.83 -14.75 -24.69
C ASN A 50 36.73 -15.98 -24.83
N VAL A 51 36.47 -17.00 -24.02
CA VAL A 51 37.27 -18.23 -23.96
C VAL A 51 37.14 -19.04 -25.24
N GLU A 52 35.93 -19.17 -25.79
CA GLU A 52 35.67 -19.99 -26.97
C GLU A 52 36.31 -19.38 -28.22
N LEU A 53 36.19 -18.05 -28.39
CA LEU A 53 36.87 -17.34 -29.45
C LEU A 53 38.40 -17.50 -29.34
N PHE A 54 38.95 -17.32 -28.15
CA PHE A 54 40.39 -17.41 -27.93
C PHE A 54 40.95 -18.81 -28.20
N VAL A 55 40.25 -19.86 -27.74
CA VAL A 55 40.65 -21.25 -28.02
C VAL A 55 40.65 -21.50 -29.52
N ASN A 56 39.62 -21.06 -30.24
CA ASN A 56 39.54 -21.21 -31.70
C ASN A 56 40.68 -20.47 -32.41
N ASP A 57 40.97 -19.22 -32.01
CA ASP A 57 42.01 -18.39 -32.62
C ASP A 57 43.41 -18.99 -32.48
N ILE A 58 43.71 -19.70 -31.38
CA ILE A 58 45.03 -20.31 -31.15
C ILE A 58 45.10 -21.80 -31.51
N HIS A 59 43.96 -22.46 -31.74
CA HIS A 59 43.89 -23.92 -31.88
C HIS A 59 44.75 -24.43 -33.03
N ASP A 60 44.58 -23.84 -34.21
CA ASP A 60 45.27 -24.25 -35.43
C ASP A 60 46.77 -23.97 -35.29
N THR A 61 47.14 -22.77 -34.84
CA THR A 61 48.53 -22.36 -34.60
C THR A 61 49.27 -23.29 -33.62
N VAL A 62 48.66 -23.60 -32.47
CA VAL A 62 49.27 -24.47 -31.45
C VAL A 62 49.38 -25.90 -31.97
N THR A 63 48.38 -26.38 -32.72
CA THR A 63 48.36 -27.74 -33.27
C THR A 63 49.43 -27.90 -34.36
N GLU A 64 49.50 -26.97 -35.31
CA GLU A 64 50.52 -26.96 -36.36
C GLU A 64 51.94 -26.90 -35.79
N TYR A 65 52.17 -26.03 -34.80
CA TYR A 65 53.47 -25.94 -34.14
C TYR A 65 53.85 -27.25 -33.44
N ASN A 66 52.94 -27.85 -32.68
CA ASN A 66 53.18 -29.10 -31.94
C ASN A 66 53.42 -30.29 -32.87
N LEU A 67 52.76 -30.34 -34.03
CA LEU A 67 53.01 -31.35 -35.05
C LEU A 67 54.41 -31.19 -35.66
N ALA A 68 54.83 -29.96 -35.94
CA ALA A 68 56.15 -29.67 -36.51
C ALA A 68 57.31 -29.84 -35.50
N HIS A 69 57.06 -29.64 -34.21
CA HIS A 69 58.08 -29.65 -33.15
C HIS A 69 57.73 -30.66 -32.04
N SER A 70 57.73 -31.94 -32.40
CA SER A 70 57.43 -33.04 -31.45
C SER A 70 58.41 -33.10 -30.26
N ASP A 71 59.62 -32.55 -30.39
CA ASP A 71 60.64 -32.55 -29.34
C ASP A 71 60.46 -31.44 -28.27
N GLU A 72 59.81 -30.32 -28.61
CA GLU A 72 59.50 -29.22 -27.67
C GLU A 72 58.10 -28.64 -27.94
N PRO A 73 57.02 -29.39 -27.63
CA PRO A 73 55.65 -28.93 -27.83
C PRO A 73 55.26 -27.85 -26.82
N ILE A 74 54.35 -26.97 -27.23
CA ILE A 74 53.65 -26.04 -26.36
C ILE A 74 52.75 -26.85 -25.42
N LYS A 75 53.02 -26.75 -24.12
CA LYS A 75 52.25 -27.45 -23.08
C LYS A 75 51.02 -26.62 -22.71
N TYR A 76 49.84 -27.22 -22.73
CA TYR A 76 48.61 -26.52 -22.38
C TYR A 76 47.76 -27.30 -21.37
N ASP A 77 47.07 -26.56 -20.50
CA ASP A 77 46.08 -27.10 -19.55
C ASP A 77 44.81 -26.24 -19.56
N TYR A 78 43.65 -26.89 -19.42
CA TYR A 78 42.35 -26.25 -19.39
C TYR A 78 41.71 -26.45 -18.00
N GLU A 79 41.68 -25.38 -17.21
CA GLU A 79 41.11 -25.41 -15.88
C GLU A 79 39.59 -25.21 -15.95
N LYS A 80 38.83 -26.16 -15.40
CA LYS A 80 37.40 -25.95 -15.14
C LYS A 80 37.26 -24.87 -14.08
N GLY A 81 36.47 -23.84 -14.35
CA GLY A 81 36.22 -22.82 -13.33
C GLY A 81 35.51 -23.41 -12.13
N THR A 82 35.77 -22.82 -10.97
CA THR A 82 35.11 -23.17 -9.73
C THR A 82 33.61 -22.95 -9.89
N GLU A 83 32.82 -24.03 -9.95
CA GLU A 83 31.37 -23.90 -9.85
C GLU A 83 31.07 -23.24 -8.51
N SER A 84 30.56 -22.00 -8.57
CA SER A 84 30.22 -21.23 -7.39
C SER A 84 29.21 -22.05 -6.59
N SER A 85 29.64 -22.50 -5.41
CA SER A 85 28.87 -23.41 -4.57
C SER A 85 27.48 -22.84 -4.38
N TRP A 86 26.46 -23.51 -4.93
CA TRP A 86 25.07 -23.04 -4.96
C TRP A 86 24.56 -22.58 -3.57
N LEU A 87 25.09 -23.18 -2.51
CA LEU A 87 24.85 -22.81 -1.12
C LEU A 87 25.19 -21.33 -0.80
N ILE A 88 26.28 -20.82 -1.36
CA ILE A 88 26.73 -19.43 -1.16
C ILE A 88 25.77 -18.44 -1.83
N ASN A 89 25.13 -18.84 -2.94
CA ASN A 89 24.16 -18.01 -3.66
C ASN A 89 22.75 -18.03 -3.02
N VAL A 90 22.40 -19.09 -2.29
CA VAL A 90 21.09 -19.24 -1.62
C VAL A 90 21.05 -18.58 -0.24
N LEU A 91 22.21 -18.37 0.40
CA LEU A 91 22.31 -17.74 1.72
C LEU A 91 21.71 -16.31 1.77
N PRO A 92 22.04 -15.38 0.85
CA PRO A 92 21.47 -14.03 0.86
C PRO A 92 19.95 -13.99 0.65
N THR A 93 19.43 -14.87 -0.21
CA THR A 93 17.99 -14.96 -0.50
C THR A 93 17.21 -15.54 0.68
N LEU A 94 17.75 -16.55 1.36
CA LEU A 94 17.17 -17.07 2.60
C LEU A 94 17.12 -16.02 3.71
N ILE A 95 18.19 -15.25 3.88
CA ILE A 95 18.23 -14.17 4.89
C ILE A 95 17.16 -13.11 4.58
N LEU A 96 17.03 -12.69 3.31
CA LEU A 96 16.01 -11.72 2.91
C LEU A 96 14.58 -12.23 3.15
N MET A 97 14.32 -13.51 2.85
CA MET A 97 13.01 -14.13 3.09
C MET A 97 12.66 -14.17 4.58
N VAL A 98 13.63 -14.48 5.45
CA VAL A 98 13.43 -14.47 6.91
C VAL A 98 13.15 -13.05 7.41
N VAL A 99 13.90 -12.05 6.95
CA VAL A 99 13.69 -10.64 7.33
C VAL A 99 12.31 -10.15 6.91
N LEU A 100 11.90 -10.42 5.66
CA LEU A 100 10.57 -10.07 5.17
C LEU A 100 9.45 -10.80 5.95
N GLY A 101 9.66 -12.07 6.29
CA GLY A 101 8.72 -12.85 7.09
C GLY A 101 8.53 -12.29 8.49
N VAL A 102 9.61 -11.91 9.18
CA VAL A 102 9.55 -11.27 10.51
C VAL A 102 8.90 -9.90 10.44
N LEU A 103 9.23 -9.09 9.43
CA LEU A 103 8.64 -7.76 9.24
C LEU A 103 7.13 -7.86 8.96
N MET A 104 6.72 -8.80 8.11
CA MET A 104 5.31 -9.11 7.86
C MET A 104 4.61 -9.61 9.13
N PHE A 105 5.24 -10.47 9.93
CA PHE A 105 4.67 -10.95 11.18
C PHE A 105 4.46 -9.81 12.20
N VAL A 106 5.43 -8.89 12.32
CA VAL A 106 5.30 -7.69 13.17
C VAL A 106 4.23 -6.75 12.63
N MET A 107 4.16 -6.54 11.31
CA MET A 107 3.14 -5.72 10.67
C MET A 107 1.74 -6.31 10.87
N VAL A 108 1.56 -7.62 10.69
CA VAL A 108 0.28 -8.30 10.90
C VAL A 108 -0.13 -8.25 12.37
N ARG A 109 0.80 -8.43 13.32
CA ARG A 109 0.49 -8.24 14.75
C ARG A 109 0.10 -6.81 15.07
N ARG A 110 0.79 -5.80 14.52
CA ARG A 110 0.45 -4.38 14.72
C ARG A 110 -0.86 -3.97 14.03
N MET A 111 -1.14 -4.54 12.85
CA MET A 111 -2.35 -4.27 12.08
C MET A 111 -3.56 -5.02 12.64
N SER A 112 -3.39 -6.23 13.19
CA SER A 112 -4.48 -6.93 13.89
C SER A 112 -4.94 -6.20 15.15
N ALA A 113 -4.06 -5.40 15.76
CA ALA A 113 -4.41 -4.49 16.86
C ALA A 113 -5.09 -3.18 16.40
N SER A 114 -5.04 -2.82 15.10
CA SER A 114 -5.69 -1.63 14.53
C SER A 114 -6.92 -1.94 13.65
N ILE A 115 -7.08 -3.19 13.17
CA ILE A 115 -8.24 -3.69 12.42
C ILE A 115 -9.51 -3.72 13.28
N SER A 116 -9.40 -3.78 14.61
CA SER A 116 -10.54 -3.62 15.51
C SER A 116 -11.07 -2.17 15.59
N GLY A 117 -10.39 -1.18 14.98
CA GLY A 117 -10.78 0.24 15.08
C GLY A 117 -11.04 0.96 13.75
N GLU A 118 -10.32 0.64 12.66
CA GLU A 118 -10.25 1.56 11.52
C GLU A 118 -10.47 0.96 10.12
N THR A 119 -10.73 -0.35 10.00
CA THR A 119 -11.16 -1.00 8.73
C THR A 119 -12.63 -0.71 8.38
N ASN A 120 -13.39 -0.10 9.29
CA ASN A 120 -14.77 0.29 9.05
C ASN A 120 -14.92 1.51 8.12
N LYS A 121 -13.85 2.29 7.86
CA LYS A 121 -13.98 3.53 7.07
C LYS A 121 -14.18 3.30 5.56
N THR A 122 -13.66 2.20 4.99
CA THR A 122 -13.78 1.92 3.55
C THR A 122 -14.98 1.04 3.17
N LEU A 123 -15.64 0.41 4.15
CA LEU A 123 -16.91 -0.31 3.94
C LEU A 123 -18.15 0.51 4.36
N SER A 124 -17.95 1.72 4.90
CA SER A 124 -19.01 2.59 5.43
C SER A 124 -19.48 3.68 4.45
N PHE A 125 -19.13 3.61 3.16
CA PHE A 125 -19.52 4.63 2.16
C PHE A 125 -21.04 4.88 2.07
N GLY A 126 -21.88 3.90 2.47
CA GLY A 126 -23.34 4.03 2.46
C GLY A 126 -24.01 4.34 3.81
N LYS A 127 -23.26 4.33 4.93
CA LYS A 127 -23.85 4.59 6.26
C LYS A 127 -23.79 6.08 6.58
N ALA A 128 -24.92 6.63 7.01
CA ALA A 128 -24.99 8.03 7.41
C ALA A 128 -24.17 8.22 8.70
N ARG A 129 -23.28 9.23 8.73
CA ARG A 129 -22.54 9.63 9.94
C ARG A 129 -23.47 10.42 10.87
N ILE A 130 -24.40 9.71 11.47
CA ILE A 130 -25.40 10.31 12.34
C ILE A 130 -24.76 10.50 13.71
N LYS A 131 -24.70 11.75 14.17
CA LYS A 131 -24.35 12.05 15.56
C LYS A 131 -25.48 11.51 16.44
N ASN A 132 -25.33 10.28 16.91
CA ASN A 132 -26.21 9.71 17.92
C ASN A 132 -26.01 10.51 19.20
N ALA A 133 -26.95 11.42 19.49
CA ALA A 133 -26.95 12.24 20.69
C ALA A 133 -27.36 11.41 21.93
N LYS A 134 -26.69 10.28 22.17
CA LYS A 134 -26.62 9.67 23.52
C LYS A 134 -25.54 10.35 24.37
N ASP A 135 -25.20 11.60 24.06
CA ASP A 135 -24.40 12.44 24.93
C ASP A 135 -25.32 13.02 26.01
N GLU A 136 -25.35 12.35 27.17
CA GLU A 136 -26.00 12.75 28.42
C GLU A 136 -25.58 14.13 28.96
N LYS A 137 -24.75 14.90 28.26
CA LYS A 137 -24.02 16.03 28.86
C LYS A 137 -24.63 17.42 28.69
N ARG A 138 -25.78 17.61 28.05
CA ARG A 138 -26.64 18.82 28.14
C ARG A 138 -27.92 18.62 27.33
N LYS A 139 -29.02 18.23 27.98
CA LYS A 139 -30.36 18.31 27.38
C LYS A 139 -30.72 19.79 27.21
N THR A 140 -30.98 20.22 25.98
CA THR A 140 -31.54 21.55 25.70
C THR A 140 -33.06 21.43 25.79
N THR A 141 -33.68 22.27 26.61
CA THR A 141 -35.15 22.41 26.80
C THR A 141 -35.63 23.79 26.33
N PHE A 142 -36.95 24.05 26.32
CA PHE A 142 -37.52 25.35 25.93
C PHE A 142 -37.05 26.51 26.82
N GLU A 143 -36.68 26.23 28.07
CA GLU A 143 -36.09 27.22 28.98
C GLU A 143 -34.76 27.79 28.46
N ASN A 144 -34.04 27.04 27.61
CA ASN A 144 -32.77 27.49 27.02
C ASN A 144 -32.96 28.32 25.75
N VAL A 145 -34.20 28.48 25.27
CA VAL A 145 -34.53 29.29 24.10
C VAL A 145 -35.18 30.57 24.59
N ALA A 146 -34.58 31.72 24.30
CA ALA A 146 -35.16 33.02 24.64
C ALA A 146 -36.11 33.49 23.52
N GLY A 147 -37.28 34.03 23.88
CA GLY A 147 -38.31 34.48 22.94
C GLY A 147 -38.96 33.33 22.15
N ALA A 148 -39.47 33.63 20.95
CA ALA A 148 -40.19 32.68 20.08
C ALA A 148 -41.37 32.01 20.80
N ASP A 149 -42.14 32.81 21.55
CA ASP A 149 -43.19 32.30 22.43
C ASP A 149 -44.34 31.66 21.63
N GLU A 150 -44.69 32.24 20.48
CA GLU A 150 -45.68 31.69 19.55
C GLU A 150 -45.20 30.35 18.96
N GLU A 151 -43.94 30.27 18.50
CA GLU A 151 -43.40 29.05 17.91
C GLU A 151 -43.20 27.94 18.95
N LYS A 152 -42.87 28.29 20.20
CA LYS A 152 -42.81 27.32 21.30
C LYS A 152 -44.18 26.74 21.62
N GLU A 153 -45.23 27.55 21.58
CA GLU A 153 -46.60 27.10 21.83
C GLU A 153 -47.06 26.13 20.74
N GLU A 154 -46.81 26.43 19.46
CA GLU A 154 -47.10 25.51 18.36
C GLU A 154 -46.30 24.19 18.47
N LEU A 155 -45.01 24.29 18.82
CA LEU A 155 -44.16 23.10 18.95
C LEU A 155 -44.45 22.29 20.22
N ALA A 156 -45.11 22.86 21.23
CA ALA A 156 -45.51 22.14 22.44
C ALA A 156 -46.54 21.03 22.14
N GLU A 157 -47.41 21.21 21.13
CA GLU A 157 -48.33 20.17 20.68
C GLU A 157 -47.56 18.95 20.14
N ILE A 158 -46.47 19.19 19.41
CA ILE A 158 -45.60 18.13 18.88
C ILE A 158 -44.86 17.41 20.02
N VAL A 159 -44.45 18.15 21.06
CA VAL A 159 -43.86 17.56 22.26
C VAL A 159 -44.85 16.63 22.97
N GLU A 160 -46.09 17.05 23.17
CA GLU A 160 -47.12 16.22 23.82
C GLU A 160 -47.37 14.94 23.02
N PHE A 161 -47.40 15.07 21.68
CA PHE A 161 -47.53 13.92 20.79
C PHE A 161 -46.37 12.92 20.95
N LEU A 162 -45.13 13.41 20.92
CA LEU A 162 -43.95 12.53 21.02
C LEU A 162 -43.87 11.82 22.37
N ARG A 163 -44.37 12.45 23.44
CA ARG A 163 -44.48 11.85 24.77
C ARG A 163 -45.59 10.79 24.86
N ASN A 164 -46.74 11.02 24.23
CA ASN A 164 -47.92 10.15 24.34
C ASN A 164 -48.54 9.77 22.98
N PRO A 165 -47.80 9.10 22.08
CA PRO A 165 -48.27 8.87 20.71
C PRO A 165 -49.54 7.99 20.62
N ALA A 166 -49.77 7.11 21.60
CA ALA A 166 -50.96 6.25 21.64
C ALA A 166 -52.27 7.05 21.79
N LYS A 167 -52.29 8.05 22.70
CA LYS A 167 -53.46 8.90 22.98
C LYS A 167 -53.95 9.61 21.72
N PHE A 168 -53.03 10.13 20.91
CA PHE A 168 -53.38 10.86 19.68
C PHE A 168 -53.85 9.93 18.55
N ASN A 169 -53.29 8.72 18.45
CA ASN A 169 -53.75 7.72 17.50
C ASN A 169 -55.17 7.22 17.82
N GLU A 170 -55.50 7.02 19.09
CA GLU A 170 -56.85 6.62 19.53
C GLU A 170 -57.91 7.69 19.23
N LEU A 171 -57.53 8.97 19.33
CA LEU A 171 -58.38 10.11 18.97
C LEU A 171 -58.52 10.31 17.46
N GLY A 172 -57.80 9.54 16.64
CA GLY A 172 -57.81 9.66 15.18
C GLY A 172 -57.12 10.91 14.65
N ALA A 173 -56.30 11.57 15.48
CA ALA A 173 -55.58 12.78 15.09
C ALA A 173 -54.48 12.44 14.06
N ARG A 174 -54.40 13.21 12.98
CA ARG A 174 -53.34 13.07 11.98
C ARG A 174 -52.15 13.92 12.36
N ILE A 175 -51.03 13.27 12.67
CA ILE A 175 -49.81 13.97 13.06
C ILE A 175 -49.11 14.57 11.84
N PRO A 176 -48.65 15.83 11.92
CA PRO A 176 -47.76 16.40 10.92
C PRO A 176 -46.50 15.54 10.76
N LYS A 177 -46.21 15.13 9.52
CA LYS A 177 -45.03 14.27 9.24
C LYS A 177 -43.71 15.05 9.23
N GLY A 178 -43.77 16.38 9.19
CA GLY A 178 -42.61 17.24 9.17
C GLY A 178 -43.01 18.69 9.42
N VAL A 179 -42.08 19.46 9.98
CA VAL A 179 -42.19 20.89 10.24
C VAL A 179 -41.04 21.58 9.54
N LEU A 180 -41.31 22.70 8.87
CA LEU A 180 -40.31 23.52 8.22
C LEU A 180 -40.13 24.82 9.02
N LEU A 181 -38.96 24.99 9.64
CA LEU A 181 -38.61 26.22 10.34
C LEU A 181 -37.95 27.19 9.35
N VAL A 182 -38.58 28.35 9.10
CA VAL A 182 -38.08 29.37 8.17
C VAL A 182 -37.69 30.62 8.92
N GLY A 183 -36.54 31.20 8.57
CA GLY A 183 -36.11 32.48 9.11
C GLY A 183 -34.65 32.79 8.79
N PRO A 184 -34.19 34.03 9.02
CA PRO A 184 -32.80 34.43 8.83
C PRO A 184 -31.79 33.50 9.54
N PRO A 185 -30.53 33.43 9.09
CA PRO A 185 -29.49 32.70 9.83
C PRO A 185 -29.33 33.29 11.24
N GLY A 186 -29.07 32.43 12.24
CA GLY A 186 -28.85 32.86 13.62
C GLY A 186 -30.12 33.06 14.47
N THR A 187 -31.33 32.82 13.95
CA THR A 187 -32.59 32.92 14.72
C THR A 187 -32.90 31.73 15.63
N GLY A 188 -31.93 30.83 15.85
CA GLY A 188 -32.10 29.72 16.79
C GLY A 188 -32.93 28.53 16.28
N LYS A 189 -33.19 28.38 14.98
CA LYS A 189 -33.94 27.23 14.41
C LYS A 189 -33.40 25.87 14.88
N THR A 190 -32.10 25.65 14.77
CA THR A 190 -31.43 24.42 15.22
C THR A 190 -31.49 24.24 16.75
N LEU A 191 -31.49 25.35 17.50
CA LEU A 191 -31.61 25.34 18.96
C LEU A 191 -33.04 24.98 19.39
N LEU A 192 -34.04 25.53 18.71
CA LEU A 192 -35.46 25.25 18.94
C LEU A 192 -35.79 23.78 18.63
N ALA A 193 -35.29 23.25 17.50
CA ALA A 193 -35.47 21.83 17.17
C ALA A 193 -34.83 20.88 18.22
N ARG A 194 -33.66 21.25 18.75
CA ARG A 194 -33.03 20.51 19.87
C ARG A 194 -33.84 20.62 21.16
N ALA A 195 -34.42 21.79 21.42
CA ALA A 195 -35.27 22.02 22.58
C ALA A 195 -36.51 21.12 22.54
N VAL A 196 -37.20 21.00 21.39
CA VAL A 196 -38.34 20.08 21.21
C VAL A 196 -37.96 18.64 21.53
N ALA A 197 -36.79 18.18 21.05
CA ALA A 197 -36.32 16.83 21.32
C ALA A 197 -36.00 16.59 22.81
N GLY A 198 -35.39 17.57 23.47
CA GLY A 198 -35.10 17.51 24.90
C GLY A 198 -36.36 17.60 25.76
N GLU A 199 -37.35 18.40 25.35
CA GLU A 199 -38.67 18.47 25.99
C GLU A 199 -39.46 17.19 25.83
N ALA A 200 -39.38 16.50 24.70
CA ALA A 200 -40.04 15.21 24.50
C ALA A 200 -39.25 14.01 25.06
N ASP A 201 -37.99 14.23 25.47
CA ASP A 201 -37.02 13.20 25.86
C ASP A 201 -36.84 12.09 24.83
N VAL A 202 -36.75 12.48 23.55
CA VAL A 202 -36.60 11.56 22.42
C VAL A 202 -35.23 11.70 21.73
N PRO A 203 -34.72 10.65 21.06
CA PRO A 203 -33.49 10.75 20.28
C PRO A 203 -33.58 11.84 19.20
N PHE A 204 -32.52 12.65 19.12
CA PHE A 204 -32.36 13.70 18.12
C PHE A 204 -31.29 13.31 17.10
N PHE A 205 -31.72 13.06 15.86
CA PHE A 205 -30.84 12.78 14.74
C PHE A 205 -30.68 14.05 13.89
N SER A 206 -29.45 14.48 13.63
CA SER A 206 -29.16 15.68 12.86
C SER A 206 -28.25 15.37 11.68
N ILE A 207 -28.58 15.92 10.52
CA ILE A 207 -27.81 15.83 9.27
C ILE A 207 -27.86 17.19 8.55
N SER A 208 -26.81 17.56 7.82
CA SER A 208 -26.86 18.71 6.92
C SER A 208 -27.32 18.26 5.54
N GLY A 209 -28.14 19.03 4.82
CA GLY A 209 -28.56 18.68 3.47
C GLY A 209 -27.42 18.75 2.47
N SER A 210 -26.38 19.54 2.76
CA SER A 210 -25.09 19.48 2.06
C SER A 210 -24.44 18.09 2.11
N ASP A 211 -24.69 17.29 3.17
CA ASP A 211 -24.18 15.92 3.31
C ASP A 211 -24.83 14.92 2.31
N PHE A 212 -25.91 15.33 1.64
CA PHE A 212 -26.58 14.54 0.59
C PHE A 212 -26.06 14.84 -0.82
N VAL A 213 -25.35 15.95 -1.02
CA VAL A 213 -24.80 16.36 -2.31
C VAL A 213 -23.36 15.87 -2.42
N GLU A 214 -23.16 14.74 -3.10
CA GLU A 214 -21.83 14.14 -3.28
C GLU A 214 -21.50 13.85 -4.74
N MET A 215 -20.20 13.71 -5.02
CA MET A 215 -19.67 13.42 -6.36
C MET A 215 -20.09 12.05 -6.90
N TYR A 216 -20.57 11.14 -6.04
CA TYR A 216 -20.92 9.77 -6.39
C TYR A 216 -22.44 9.56 -6.43
N VAL A 217 -22.93 9.09 -7.57
CA VAL A 217 -24.35 8.81 -7.79
C VAL A 217 -24.85 7.74 -6.80
N GLY A 218 -25.98 8.01 -6.15
CA GLY A 218 -26.66 7.05 -5.27
C GLY A 218 -26.20 7.02 -3.82
N VAL A 219 -25.07 7.65 -3.48
CA VAL A 219 -24.57 7.70 -2.09
C VAL A 219 -25.47 8.55 -1.20
N GLY A 220 -25.89 9.73 -1.66
CA GLY A 220 -26.84 10.59 -0.93
C GLY A 220 -28.18 9.89 -0.64
N ALA A 221 -28.75 9.20 -1.64
CA ALA A 221 -30.00 8.45 -1.48
C ALA A 221 -29.86 7.28 -0.48
N SER A 222 -28.71 6.61 -0.43
CA SER A 222 -28.44 5.57 0.57
C SER A 222 -28.45 6.13 2.00
N ARG A 223 -27.85 7.30 2.20
CA ARG A 223 -27.80 7.95 3.53
C ARG A 223 -29.18 8.40 4.01
N VAL A 224 -30.01 8.93 3.12
CA VAL A 224 -31.42 9.26 3.46
C VAL A 224 -32.13 8.01 3.97
N ARG A 225 -32.04 6.88 3.25
CA ARG A 225 -32.70 5.64 3.68
C ARG A 225 -32.18 5.15 5.03
N ASP A 226 -30.85 5.10 5.20
CA ASP A 226 -30.22 4.66 6.45
C ASP A 226 -30.59 5.55 7.64
N LEU A 227 -30.69 6.87 7.45
CA LEU A 227 -31.15 7.83 8.46
C LEU A 227 -32.58 7.54 8.92
N PHE A 228 -33.51 7.37 7.97
CA PHE A 228 -34.89 7.05 8.29
C PHE A 228 -35.03 5.66 8.93
N ASP A 229 -34.23 4.67 8.51
CA ASP A 229 -34.22 3.34 9.11
C ASP A 229 -33.71 3.37 10.57
N GLN A 230 -32.66 4.13 10.84
CA GLN A 230 -32.14 4.31 12.21
C GLN A 230 -33.14 5.05 13.09
N ALA A 231 -33.78 6.11 12.59
CA ALA A 231 -34.81 6.83 13.33
C ALA A 231 -36.03 5.96 13.65
N LYS A 232 -36.48 5.14 12.67
CA LYS A 232 -37.61 4.22 12.86
C LYS A 232 -37.33 3.16 13.93
N ARG A 233 -36.10 2.68 14.03
CA ARG A 233 -35.67 1.72 15.08
C ARG A 233 -35.63 2.33 16.47
N ASN A 234 -35.45 3.65 16.58
CA ASN A 234 -35.39 4.39 17.84
C ASN A 234 -36.66 5.24 18.07
N ALA A 235 -37.78 4.92 17.40
CA ALA A 235 -39.01 5.69 17.50
C ALA A 235 -39.61 5.60 18.92
N PRO A 236 -40.21 6.68 19.46
CA PRO A 236 -40.36 8.01 18.85
C PRO A 236 -39.03 8.78 18.81
N ALA A 237 -38.75 9.47 17.70
CA ALA A 237 -37.50 10.22 17.48
C ALA A 237 -37.72 11.42 16.56
N ILE A 238 -36.81 12.40 16.63
CA ILE A 238 -36.81 13.58 15.75
C ILE A 238 -35.63 13.48 14.78
N ILE A 239 -35.91 13.70 13.49
CA ILE A 239 -34.90 13.91 12.46
C ILE A 239 -34.88 15.40 12.11
N PHE A 240 -33.72 16.02 12.25
CA PHE A 240 -33.48 17.40 11.87
C PHE A 240 -32.53 17.45 10.66
N ILE A 241 -33.00 18.09 9.60
CA ILE A 241 -32.23 18.33 8.38
C ILE A 241 -31.97 19.83 8.33
N ASP A 242 -30.71 20.22 8.48
CA ASP A 242 -30.25 21.62 8.38
C ASP A 242 -29.72 21.87 6.95
N GLU A 243 -29.86 23.07 6.40
CA GLU A 243 -29.40 23.47 5.04
C GLU A 243 -29.72 22.53 3.86
#